data_AF-A0A0D2NJA1-F1
#
_entry.id   AF-A0A0D2NJA1-F1
#
_cell.length_a   1.000
_cell.length_b   1.000
_cell.length_c   1.000
_cell.angle_alpha   90.00
_cell.angle_beta   90.00
_cell.angle_gamma   90.00
#
_symmetry.space_group_name_H-M   'P 1'
#
loop_
_entity.id
_entity.type
_entity.pdbx_description
1 polymer ?
#
loop_
_entity_poly.entity_id
_entity_poly.type
_entity_poly.pdbx_seq_one_letter_code
_entity_poly.pdbx_strand_id
1 'polypeptide(L)'
;TAPVGLRVGSTQHYGINDPDSDIEWSRLIPSGGHLVHVRNETGELKKYTVTLLHQFKCLDVIRRQYNGPPTTPLSSLTIHCMNYLRQSVLCHLNIGLESVMNVMGTVAGTYDLVCNDWTQLYEEVERNQKAFRKQHPSM
;
A
#
# COMPACT_ATOMS: atom_id res chain seq x y z
N THR A 1 -9.11 -9.10 16.78
CA THR A 1 -8.78 -10.04 15.69
C THR A 1 -7.50 -10.74 16.06
N ALA A 2 -7.34 -12.02 15.68
CA ALA A 2 -6.10 -12.73 15.97
C ALA A 2 -4.95 -12.08 15.17
N PRO A 3 -3.75 -11.92 15.74
CA PRO A 3 -2.61 -11.40 15.00
C PRO A 3 -2.16 -12.39 13.92
N VAL A 4 -1.59 -11.86 12.84
CA VAL A 4 -1.02 -12.65 11.74
C VAL A 4 0.49 -12.41 11.66
N GLY A 5 1.24 -13.40 11.19
CA GLY A 5 2.67 -13.28 10.96
C GLY A 5 2.97 -12.85 9.52
N LEU A 6 3.87 -11.88 9.35
CA LEU A 6 4.44 -11.54 8.04
C LEU A 6 5.95 -11.76 8.09
N ARG A 7 6.46 -12.65 7.23
CA ARG A 7 7.90 -12.82 7.05
C ARG A 7 8.44 -11.79 6.08
N VAL A 8 9.30 -10.91 6.57
CA VAL A 8 10.06 -9.95 5.75
C VAL A 8 11.30 -10.66 5.25
N GLY A 9 11.54 -10.61 3.94
CA GLY A 9 12.69 -11.21 3.29
C GLY A 9 12.60 -11.07 1.77
N SER A 10 13.50 -11.72 1.04
CA SER A 10 13.47 -11.76 -0.42
C SER A 10 12.18 -12.44 -0.92
N THR A 11 11.57 -11.84 -1.93
CA THR A 11 10.32 -12.31 -2.54
C THR A 11 10.45 -12.33 -4.06
N GLN A 12 9.75 -13.26 -4.72
CA GLN A 12 9.59 -13.27 -6.17
C GLN A 12 8.37 -12.44 -6.63
N HIS A 13 7.59 -11.93 -5.68
CA HIS A 13 6.40 -11.11 -5.94
C HIS A 13 6.70 -9.62 -5.83
N TYR A 14 5.87 -8.82 -6.51
CA TYR A 14 5.91 -7.37 -6.55
C TYR A 14 7.23 -6.82 -7.11
N GLY A 15 7.76 -7.51 -8.13
CA GLY A 15 8.93 -7.06 -8.87
C GLY A 15 8.75 -5.65 -9.45
N ILE A 16 9.85 -4.99 -9.76
CA ILE A 16 9.82 -3.63 -10.31
C ILE A 16 9.26 -3.65 -11.74
N ASN A 17 9.81 -4.51 -12.61
CA ASN A 17 9.55 -4.55 -14.05
C ASN A 17 9.50 -5.98 -14.62
N ASP A 18 9.19 -6.97 -13.79
CA ASP A 18 8.99 -8.36 -14.22
C ASP A 18 7.71 -8.48 -15.07
N PRO A 19 7.57 -9.53 -15.91
CA PRO A 19 6.40 -9.70 -16.78
C PRO A 19 5.05 -9.63 -16.04
N ASP A 20 5.00 -10.15 -14.82
CA ASP A 20 3.79 -10.20 -13.99
C ASP A 20 3.65 -9.00 -13.04
N SER A 21 4.64 -8.09 -12.98
CA SER A 21 4.65 -6.97 -12.03
C SER A 21 3.37 -6.16 -12.09
N ASP A 22 2.92 -5.73 -13.26
CA ASP A 22 1.73 -4.88 -13.37
C ASP A 22 0.47 -5.59 -12.84
N ILE A 23 0.36 -6.90 -13.02
CA ILE A 23 -0.74 -7.71 -12.49
C ILE A 23 -0.63 -7.79 -10.97
N GLU A 24 0.54 -8.12 -10.44
CA GLU A 24 0.75 -8.24 -8.99
C GLU A 24 0.51 -6.91 -8.27
N TRP A 25 1.08 -5.82 -8.76
CA TRP A 25 0.88 -4.48 -8.20
C TRP A 25 -0.59 -4.04 -8.27
N SER A 26 -1.32 -4.41 -9.33
CA SER A 26 -2.75 -4.12 -9.41
C SER A 26 -3.58 -4.83 -8.34
N ARG A 27 -3.15 -6.02 -7.88
CA ARG A 27 -3.84 -6.83 -6.86
C ARG A 27 -3.69 -6.28 -5.44
N LEU A 28 -2.79 -5.33 -5.20
CA LEU A 28 -2.69 -4.64 -3.90
C LEU A 28 -3.91 -3.77 -3.60
N ILE A 29 -4.63 -3.35 -4.63
CA ILE A 29 -5.78 -2.45 -4.51
C ILE A 29 -7.09 -3.23 -4.73
N PRO A 30 -8.12 -3.04 -3.89
CA PRO A 30 -9.45 -3.64 -4.08
C PRO A 30 -10.07 -3.29 -5.43
N SER A 31 -11.11 -4.05 -5.83
CA SER A 31 -11.77 -3.89 -7.12
C SER A 31 -12.38 -2.49 -7.32
N GLY A 32 -12.81 -1.84 -6.23
CA GLY A 32 -13.33 -0.46 -6.22
C GLY A 32 -12.27 0.64 -6.09
N GLY A 33 -10.98 0.30 -6.14
CA GLY A 33 -9.88 1.24 -5.96
C GLY A 33 -9.51 1.45 -4.49
N HIS A 34 -8.81 2.55 -4.21
CA HIS A 34 -8.28 2.90 -2.89
C HIS A 34 -9.20 3.83 -2.09
N LEU A 35 -10.31 4.25 -2.67
CA LEU A 35 -11.26 5.18 -2.05
C LEU A 35 -12.35 4.43 -1.28
N VAL A 36 -12.91 5.09 -0.28
CA VAL A 36 -14.10 4.67 0.46
C VAL A 36 -15.07 5.84 0.60
N HIS A 37 -16.34 5.53 0.75
CA HIS A 37 -17.42 6.51 0.86
C HIS A 37 -18.03 6.43 2.26
N VAL A 38 -17.87 7.48 3.06
CA VAL A 38 -18.31 7.51 4.45
C VAL A 38 -19.21 8.72 4.65
N ARG A 39 -20.33 8.55 5.36
CA ARG A 39 -21.18 9.68 5.74
C ARG A 39 -20.56 10.40 6.93
N ASN A 40 -20.43 11.71 6.83
CA ASN A 40 -20.00 12.55 7.95
C ASN A 40 -21.15 12.74 8.97
N GLU A 41 -20.90 13.54 10.01
CA GLU A 41 -21.85 13.84 11.08
C GLU A 41 -23.15 14.50 10.57
N THR A 42 -23.09 15.23 9.46
CA THR A 42 -24.27 15.87 8.83
C THR A 42 -25.01 14.93 7.87
N GLY A 43 -24.56 13.69 7.73
CA GLY A 43 -25.11 12.68 6.81
C GLY A 43 -24.65 12.82 5.37
N GLU A 44 -23.79 13.80 5.05
CA GLU A 44 -23.23 14.00 3.72
C GLU A 44 -22.21 12.90 3.38
N LEU A 45 -22.34 12.30 2.20
CA LEU A 45 -21.41 11.29 1.74
C LEU A 45 -20.11 11.92 1.26
N LYS A 46 -19.00 11.59 1.92
CA LYS A 46 -17.65 12.07 1.60
C LYS A 46 -16.74 10.93 1.14
N LYS A 47 -15.79 11.27 0.28
CA LYS A 47 -14.74 10.35 -0.19
C LYS A 47 -13.52 10.45 0.71
N TYR A 48 -13.02 9.30 1.11
CA TYR A 48 -11.78 9.16 1.87
C TYR A 48 -10.90 8.09 1.20
N THR A 49 -9.66 8.00 1.64
CA THR A 49 -8.74 6.93 1.27
C THR A 49 -8.32 6.21 2.54
N VAL A 50 -8.18 4.89 2.47
CA VAL A 50 -7.61 4.13 3.58
C VAL A 50 -6.09 4.24 3.51
N THR A 51 -5.44 4.55 4.63
CA THR A 51 -3.98 4.78 4.71
C THR A 51 -3.17 3.71 3.97
N LEU A 52 -3.40 2.42 4.24
CA LEU A 52 -2.69 1.33 3.56
C LEU A 52 -2.88 1.36 2.04
N LEU A 53 -4.12 1.51 1.58
CA LEU A 53 -4.42 1.49 0.14
C LEU A 53 -3.83 2.71 -0.57
N HIS A 54 -3.79 3.85 0.11
CA HIS A 54 -3.10 5.05 -0.40
C HIS A 54 -1.59 4.83 -0.51
N GLN A 55 -0.98 4.21 0.51
CA GLN A 55 0.45 3.86 0.50
C GLN A 55 0.77 2.92 -0.66
N PHE A 56 0.01 1.84 -0.85
CA PHE A 56 0.18 0.92 -1.98
C PHE A 56 -0.02 1.59 -3.33
N LYS A 57 -1.04 2.45 -3.46
CA LYS A 57 -1.24 3.22 -4.70
C LYS A 57 -0.06 4.14 -5.01
N CYS A 58 0.49 4.81 -3.99
CA CYS A 58 1.65 5.67 -4.13
C CYS A 58 2.91 4.90 -4.53
N LEU A 59 3.12 3.71 -3.97
CA LEU A 59 4.25 2.85 -4.33
C LEU A 59 4.18 2.43 -5.81
N ASP A 60 3.01 2.04 -6.31
CA ASP A 60 2.84 1.69 -7.73
C ASP A 60 3.06 2.90 -8.65
N VAL A 61 2.63 4.11 -8.26
CA VAL A 61 2.94 5.34 -9.01
C VAL A 61 4.45 5.56 -9.12
N ILE A 62 5.19 5.42 -8.01
CA ILE A 62 6.64 5.62 -8.00
C ILE A 62 7.34 4.54 -8.84
N ARG A 63 6.92 3.27 -8.71
CA ARG A 63 7.45 2.17 -9.52
C ARG A 63 7.26 2.44 -11.02
N ARG A 64 6.07 2.83 -11.45
CA ARG A 64 5.80 3.15 -12.86
C ARG A 64 6.64 4.32 -13.36
N GLN A 65 6.80 5.37 -12.54
CA GLN A 65 7.68 6.49 -12.87
C GLN A 65 9.15 6.05 -12.97
N TYR A 66 9.60 5.13 -12.11
CA TYR A 66 10.96 4.61 -12.12
C TYR A 66 11.25 3.77 -13.36
N ASN A 67 10.28 2.99 -13.84
CA ASN A 67 10.38 2.19 -15.06
C ASN A 67 10.17 2.99 -16.35
N GLY A 68 9.57 4.16 -16.23
CA GLY A 68 9.30 5.04 -17.37
C GLY A 68 10.56 5.77 -17.86
N PRO A 69 10.47 6.44 -19.01
CA PRO A 69 11.52 7.34 -19.44
C PRO A 69 11.73 8.45 -18.39
N PRO A 70 12.98 8.91 -18.17
CA PRO A 70 13.23 10.03 -17.27
C PRO A 70 12.42 11.27 -17.67
N THR A 71 11.70 11.86 -16.72
CA THR A 71 10.94 13.10 -16.94
C THR A 71 11.46 14.22 -16.05
N THR A 72 11.65 15.41 -16.64
CA THR A 72 12.03 16.63 -15.94
C THR A 72 11.14 17.77 -16.41
N PRO A 73 10.32 18.38 -15.53
CA PRO A 73 10.19 18.07 -14.11
C PRO A 73 9.46 16.74 -13.84
N LEU A 74 9.63 16.19 -12.64
CA LEU A 74 8.83 15.06 -12.17
C LEU A 74 7.34 15.45 -12.11
N SER A 75 6.46 14.46 -12.31
CA SER A 75 5.02 14.70 -12.21
C SER A 75 4.64 15.15 -10.79
N SER A 76 3.64 16.04 -10.69
CA SER A 76 3.10 16.49 -9.40
C SER A 76 2.58 15.32 -8.56
N LEU A 77 2.02 14.30 -9.21
CA LEU A 77 1.56 13.08 -8.57
C LEU A 77 2.73 12.28 -7.96
N THR A 78 3.84 12.11 -8.69
CA THR A 78 5.04 11.44 -8.16
C THR A 78 5.57 12.17 -6.94
N ILE A 79 5.68 13.50 -7.00
CA ILE A 79 6.15 14.33 -5.89
C ILE A 79 5.22 14.19 -4.67
N HIS A 80 3.90 14.21 -4.88
CA HIS A 80 2.91 13.92 -3.83
C HIS A 80 3.12 12.55 -3.20
N CYS A 81 3.24 11.50 -4.00
CA CYS A 81 3.43 10.12 -3.53
C CYS A 81 4.72 9.97 -2.72
N MET A 82 5.83 10.57 -3.19
CA MET A 82 7.11 10.56 -2.48
C MET A 82 7.01 11.26 -1.12
N ASN A 83 6.35 12.43 -1.08
CA ASN A 83 6.15 13.18 0.17
C ASN A 83 5.25 12.43 1.15
N TYR A 84 4.18 11.80 0.67
CA TYR A 84 3.24 11.04 1.49
C TYR A 84 3.90 9.80 2.12
N LEU A 85 4.66 9.03 1.34
CA LEU A 85 5.37 7.85 1.83
C LEU A 85 6.52 8.23 2.78
N ARG A 86 7.27 9.29 2.46
CA ARG A 86 8.31 9.82 3.37
C ARG A 86 7.71 10.14 4.74
N GLN A 87 6.60 10.87 4.79
CA GLN A 87 5.93 11.20 6.04
C GLN A 87 5.44 9.94 6.77
N SER A 88 4.82 9.01 6.05
CA SER A 88 4.31 7.76 6.63
C SER A 88 5.42 6.93 7.30
N VAL A 89 6.55 6.75 6.59
CA VAL A 89 7.71 6.00 7.09
C VAL A 89 8.31 6.70 8.31
N LEU A 90 8.49 8.02 8.28
CA LEU A 90 9.06 8.77 9.40
C LEU A 90 8.20 8.69 10.68
N CYS A 91 6.88 8.53 10.55
CA CYS A 91 5.99 8.39 11.71
C CYS A 91 5.88 6.95 12.25
N HIS A 92 6.16 5.95 11.42
CA HIS A 92 5.96 4.53 11.74
C HIS A 92 7.23 3.72 11.44
N LEU A 93 8.40 4.25 11.82
CA LEU A 93 9.67 3.58 11.63
C LEU A 93 9.72 2.26 12.40
N ASN A 94 10.15 1.20 11.73
CA ASN A 94 10.60 -0.01 12.41
C ASN A 94 11.97 0.27 13.03
N ILE A 95 12.03 0.36 14.36
CA ILE A 95 13.26 0.54 15.14
C ILE A 95 13.89 -0.79 15.57
N GLY A 96 13.41 -1.91 15.04
CA GLY A 96 13.96 -3.23 15.30
C GLY A 96 15.42 -3.34 14.86
N LEU A 97 16.24 -3.94 15.71
CA LEU A 97 17.64 -4.23 15.39
C LEU A 97 17.72 -5.51 14.56
N GLU A 98 18.50 -5.47 13.49
CA GLU A 98 18.80 -6.65 12.69
C GLU A 98 19.92 -7.47 13.34
N SER A 99 19.82 -8.81 13.29
CA SER A 99 20.77 -9.70 13.94
C SER A 99 22.03 -9.89 13.09
N VAL A 100 23.22 -9.83 13.70
CA VAL A 100 24.49 -10.11 13.02
C VAL A 100 24.75 -11.61 13.04
N MET A 101 24.96 -12.21 11.86
CA MET A 101 25.14 -13.65 11.67
C MET A 101 26.59 -14.11 11.84
N ASN A 102 27.58 -13.23 11.68
CA ASN A 102 29.00 -13.60 11.78
C ASN A 102 29.89 -12.40 12.14
N VAL A 103 31.16 -12.69 12.46
CA VAL A 103 32.18 -11.69 12.82
C VAL A 103 32.53 -10.72 11.68
N MET A 104 32.14 -11.03 10.44
CA MET A 104 32.31 -10.14 9.28
C MET A 104 31.19 -9.11 9.16
N GLY A 105 30.20 -9.13 10.05
CA GLY A 105 29.09 -8.17 10.05
C GLY A 105 27.98 -8.48 9.05
N THR A 106 27.87 -9.72 8.55
CA THR A 106 26.71 -10.10 7.71
C THR A 106 25.44 -10.07 8.56
N VAL A 107 24.39 -9.45 8.04
CA VAL A 107 23.14 -9.23 8.78
C VAL A 107 22.04 -10.17 8.31
N ALA A 108 21.25 -10.71 9.25
CA ALA A 108 20.04 -11.47 8.97
C ALA A 108 18.95 -10.52 8.45
N GLY A 109 18.88 -10.36 7.13
CA GLY A 109 17.86 -9.54 6.46
C GLY A 109 16.47 -10.19 6.39
N THR A 110 16.21 -11.24 7.18
CA THR A 110 14.93 -11.94 7.21
C THR A 110 14.44 -12.06 8.65
N TYR A 111 13.23 -11.56 8.89
CA TYR A 111 12.61 -11.53 10.22
C TYR A 111 11.10 -11.61 10.10
N ASP A 112 10.43 -11.99 11.19
CA ASP A 112 8.97 -12.08 11.24
C ASP A 112 8.39 -10.88 12.00
N LEU A 113 7.33 -10.30 11.45
CA LEU A 113 6.53 -9.24 12.04
C LEU A 113 5.20 -9.81 12.54
N VAL A 114 4.73 -9.30 13.68
CA VAL A 114 3.37 -9.52 14.16
C VAL A 114 2.50 -8.38 13.65
N CYS A 115 1.53 -8.70 12.81
CA CYS A 115 0.68 -7.75 12.12
C CYS A 115 -0.80 -7.92 12.51
N ASN A 116 -1.58 -6.87 12.28
CA ASN A 116 -3.03 -6.99 12.25
C ASN A 116 -3.46 -7.77 11.01
N ASP A 117 -4.53 -8.55 11.10
CA ASP A 117 -5.13 -9.19 9.94
C ASP A 117 -5.79 -8.14 9.02
N TRP A 118 -5.13 -7.83 7.91
CA TRP A 118 -5.61 -6.86 6.95
C TRP A 118 -6.73 -7.40 6.05
N THR A 119 -7.00 -8.71 6.04
CA THR A 119 -8.09 -9.30 5.22
C THR A 119 -9.43 -8.62 5.51
N GLN A 120 -9.68 -8.33 6.78
CA GLN A 120 -10.87 -7.62 7.22
C GLN A 120 -10.97 -6.21 6.65
N LEU A 121 -9.85 -5.48 6.53
CA LEU A 121 -9.84 -4.18 5.87
C LEU A 121 -10.29 -4.30 4.41
N TYR A 122 -9.79 -5.31 3.67
CA TYR A 122 -10.18 -5.54 2.28
C TYR A 122 -11.68 -5.86 2.17
N GLU A 123 -12.21 -6.72 3.05
CA GLU A 123 -13.63 -7.05 3.09
C GLU A 123 -14.50 -5.82 3.38
N GLU A 124 -14.08 -4.96 4.33
CA GLU A 124 -14.74 -3.70 4.67
C GLU A 124 -14.78 -2.73 3.49
N VAL A 125 -13.65 -2.58 2.79
CA VAL A 125 -13.55 -1.69 1.62
C VAL A 125 -14.42 -2.21 0.47
N GLU A 126 -14.41 -3.50 0.20
CA GLU A 126 -15.26 -4.11 -0.84
C GLU A 126 -16.75 -3.94 -0.52
N ARG A 127 -17.14 -4.14 0.74
CA ARG A 127 -18.53 -3.91 1.16
C ARG A 127 -18.92 -2.44 1.02
N ASN A 128 -18.05 -1.52 1.44
CA ASN A 128 -18.27 -0.08 1.31
C ASN A 128 -18.51 0.31 -0.15
N GLN A 129 -17.67 -0.19 -1.04
CA GLN A 129 -17.75 0.04 -2.49
C GLN A 129 -19.01 -0.56 -3.11
N LYS A 130 -19.36 -1.80 -2.74
CA LYS A 130 -20.60 -2.45 -3.18
C LYS A 130 -21.84 -1.69 -2.72
N ALA A 131 -21.85 -1.19 -1.49
CA ALA A 131 -22.96 -0.39 -0.96
C ALA A 131 -23.10 0.94 -1.72
N PHE A 132 -21.98 1.60 -2.03
CA PHE A 132 -21.96 2.83 -2.81
C PHE A 132 -22.51 2.63 -4.22
N ARG A 133 -22.02 1.62 -4.96
CA ARG A 133 -22.46 1.31 -6.33
C ARG A 133 -23.95 0.96 -6.42
N LYS A 134 -24.48 0.22 -5.43
CA LYS A 134 -25.92 -0.09 -5.37
C LYS A 134 -26.79 1.17 -5.25
N GLN A 135 -26.30 2.19 -4.54
CA GLN A 135 -27.01 3.45 -4.35
C GLN A 135 -26.80 4.42 -5.53
N HIS A 136 -25.77 4.22 -6.35
CA HIS A 136 -25.40 5.07 -7.48
C HIS A 136 -25.08 4.24 -8.73
N PRO A 137 -26.06 3.53 -9.31
CA PRO A 137 -25.83 2.55 -10.39
C PRO A 137 -25.44 3.17 -11.75
N SER A 138 -25.44 4.49 -11.86
CA SER A 138 -25.12 5.27 -13.08
C SER A 138 -23.73 5.91 -13.08
N MET A 139 -22.87 5.60 -12.08
CA MET A 139 -21.43 5.90 -12.04
C MET A 139 -20.62 4.61 -12.02
#